data_AF-A0A944ECD8-F1
#
_entry.id   AF-A0A944ECD8-F1
#
_cell.length_a   1.000
_cell.length_b   1.000
_cell.length_c   1.000
_cell.angle_alpha   90.00
_cell.angle_beta   90.00
_cell.angle_gamma   90.00
#
_symmetry.space_group_name_H-M   'P 1'
#
loop_
_entity.id
_entity.type
_entity.pdbx_description
1 polymer ?
#
loop_
_entity_poly.entity_id
_entity_poly.type
_entity_poly.pdbx_seq_one_letter_code
_entity_poly.pdbx_strand_id
1 'polypeptide(L)'
;MTTQPVHDGGALIPRPEKTFPALRAALAQVAPSRLAEMTTERDTVFTMATQANSFGPIAMFQLKWATVIEVERFPDTARRLRGAEHAAQTLDKEDPAWRAAMDEIREIMDAARARAAGE
;
A
#
# COMPACT_ATOMS: atom_id res chain seq x y z
N MET A 1 3.82 -26.82 19.70
CA MET A 1 2.54 -26.62 19.00
C MET A 1 2.60 -25.23 18.38
N THR A 2 3.10 -25.14 17.14
CA THR A 2 3.26 -23.83 16.46
C THR A 2 2.01 -23.61 15.63
N THR A 3 1.16 -22.69 16.09
CA THR A 3 -0.03 -22.23 15.38
C THR A 3 0.42 -21.57 14.09
N GLN A 4 0.36 -22.30 12.96
CA GLN A 4 0.54 -21.68 11.65
C GLN A 4 -0.61 -20.67 11.47
N PRO A 5 -0.33 -19.39 11.19
CA PRO A 5 -1.38 -18.48 10.80
C PRO A 5 -2.00 -19.02 9.51
N VAL A 6 -3.32 -19.15 9.48
CA VAL A 6 -4.06 -19.33 8.24
C VAL A 6 -3.84 -18.06 7.41
N HIS A 7 -2.86 -18.12 6.52
CA HIS A 7 -2.60 -17.06 5.56
C HIS A 7 -3.75 -17.06 4.55
N ASP A 8 -4.72 -16.16 4.73
CA ASP A 8 -5.78 -15.88 3.76
C ASP A 8 -5.18 -15.83 2.35
N GLY A 9 -5.46 -16.84 1.52
CA GLY A 9 -5.23 -16.81 0.07
C GLY A 9 -3.85 -16.33 -0.40
N GLY A 10 -2.76 -16.59 0.35
CA GLY A 10 -1.41 -16.20 -0.05
C GLY A 10 -0.87 -14.90 0.57
N ALA A 11 -1.54 -14.35 1.60
CA ALA A 11 -1.02 -13.21 2.36
C ALA A 11 0.23 -13.57 3.18
N LEU A 12 1.35 -12.84 3.06
CA LEU A 12 2.58 -13.09 3.83
C LEU A 12 2.46 -12.78 5.32
N ILE A 13 1.66 -11.76 5.67
CA ILE A 13 1.43 -11.30 7.05
C ILE A 13 -0.06 -11.04 7.27
N PRO A 14 -0.56 -11.11 8.52
CA PRO A 14 -1.90 -10.62 8.81
C PRO A 14 -2.00 -9.11 8.55
N ARG A 15 -3.23 -8.62 8.35
CA ARG A 15 -3.46 -7.18 8.22
C ARG A 15 -3.01 -6.45 9.49
N PRO A 16 -2.14 -5.43 9.40
CA PRO A 16 -1.72 -4.69 10.58
C PRO A 16 -2.82 -3.75 11.07
N GLU A 17 -2.75 -3.40 12.35
CA GLU A 17 -3.47 -2.23 12.87
C GLU A 17 -2.99 -0.95 12.17
N LYS A 18 -3.87 0.05 12.05
CA LYS A 18 -3.54 1.36 11.45
C LYS A 18 -2.83 2.29 12.43
N THR A 19 -1.84 1.77 13.15
CA THR A 19 -0.97 2.56 14.03
C THR A 19 0.42 2.68 13.41
N PHE A 20 1.12 3.78 13.66
CA PHE A 20 2.46 3.97 13.08
C PHE A 20 3.43 2.81 13.38
N PRO A 21 3.54 2.31 14.63
CA PRO A 21 4.43 1.18 14.94
C PRO A 21 4.04 -0.09 14.19
N ALA A 22 2.75 -0.42 14.10
CA ALA A 22 2.26 -1.62 13.43
C ALA A 22 2.49 -1.55 11.92
N LEU A 23 2.17 -0.41 11.28
CA LEU A 23 2.41 -0.19 9.86
C LEU A 23 3.91 -0.30 9.53
N ARG A 24 4.78 0.30 10.35
CA ARG A 24 6.24 0.21 10.15
C ARG A 24 6.76 -1.22 10.27
N ALA A 25 6.28 -1.97 11.27
CA ALA A 25 6.67 -3.36 11.49
C ALA A 25 6.19 -4.30 10.38
N ALA A 26 4.98 -4.06 9.85
CA ALA A 26 4.46 -4.79 8.69
C ALA A 26 5.24 -4.45 7.42
N LEU A 27 5.49 -3.16 7.15
CA LEU A 27 6.24 -2.71 5.98
C LEU A 27 7.67 -3.27 5.96
N ALA A 28 8.33 -3.38 7.11
CA ALA A 28 9.64 -3.99 7.24
C ALA A 28 9.67 -5.47 6.78
N GLN A 29 8.55 -6.18 6.87
CA GLN A 29 8.44 -7.58 6.44
C GLN A 29 8.12 -7.72 4.95
N VAL A 30 7.24 -6.86 4.42
CA VAL A 30 6.74 -7.03 3.03
C VAL A 30 7.43 -6.16 2.00
N ALA A 31 7.93 -4.98 2.37
CA ALA A 31 8.58 -4.04 1.47
C ALA A 31 9.63 -3.17 2.21
N PRO A 32 10.72 -3.77 2.72
CA PRO A 32 11.71 -3.08 3.55
C PRO A 32 12.37 -1.88 2.86
N SER A 33 12.47 -1.90 1.53
CA SER A 33 12.98 -0.80 0.72
C SER A 33 12.16 0.50 0.85
N ARG A 34 10.89 0.42 1.26
CA ARG A 34 9.99 1.57 1.42
C ARG A 34 10.01 2.19 2.81
N LEU A 35 10.78 1.65 3.76
CA LEU A 35 10.84 2.18 5.13
C LEU A 35 11.36 3.63 5.19
N ALA A 36 12.32 3.98 4.34
CA ALA A 36 12.85 5.33 4.26
C ALA A 36 11.79 6.31 3.75
N GLU A 37 11.04 5.94 2.71
CA GLU A 37 9.91 6.71 2.17
C GLU A 37 8.85 6.97 3.25
N MET A 38 8.42 5.94 3.96
CA MET A 38 7.44 6.05 5.05
C MET A 38 7.90 6.99 6.16
N THR A 39 9.18 6.92 6.52
CA THR A 39 9.73 7.74 7.61
C THR A 39 9.81 9.22 7.21
N THR A 40 10.27 9.50 5.98
CA THR A 40 10.31 10.87 5.45
C THR A 40 8.91 11.48 5.37
N GLU A 41 7.94 10.74 4.82
CA GLU A 41 6.57 11.23 4.69
C GLU A 41 5.90 11.48 6.05
N ARG A 42 6.19 10.64 7.05
CA ARG A 42 5.69 10.83 8.42
C ARG A 42 6.04 12.21 8.96
N ASP A 43 7.29 12.64 8.79
CA ASP A 43 7.77 13.92 9.33
C ASP A 43 7.10 15.10 8.63
N THR A 44 6.90 15.00 7.30
CA THR A 44 6.10 15.96 6.54
C THR A 44 4.65 16.02 7.03
N VAL A 45 4.01 14.87 7.27
CA VAL A 45 2.62 14.77 7.69
C VAL A 45 2.39 15.34 9.09
N PHE A 46 3.30 15.09 10.05
CA PHE A 46 3.20 15.71 11.38
C PHE A 46 3.31 17.24 11.30
N THR A 47 4.18 17.75 10.42
CA THR A 47 4.31 19.20 10.18
C THR A 47 3.01 19.76 9.64
N MET A 48 2.42 19.13 8.61
CA MET A 48 1.14 19.53 8.02
C MET A 48 -0.01 19.47 9.03
N ALA A 49 -0.10 18.40 9.82
CA ALA A 49 -1.12 18.22 10.84
C ALA A 49 -1.06 19.31 11.91
N THR A 50 0.15 19.68 12.33
CA THR A 50 0.38 20.76 13.30
C THR A 50 -0.01 22.11 12.72
N GLN A 51 0.43 22.42 11.51
CA GLN A 51 0.12 23.69 10.84
C GLN A 51 -1.38 23.86 10.56
N ALA A 52 -2.07 22.78 10.18
CA ALA A 52 -3.51 22.78 9.92
C ALA A 52 -4.36 22.58 11.19
N ASN A 53 -3.74 22.34 12.35
CA ASN A 53 -4.40 21.91 13.58
C ASN A 53 -5.45 20.80 13.35
N SER A 54 -5.06 19.79 12.57
CA SER A 54 -5.98 18.76 12.07
C SER A 54 -5.35 17.38 12.08
N PHE A 55 -6.14 16.37 12.45
CA PHE A 55 -5.74 14.96 12.38
C PHE A 55 -5.89 14.37 10.97
N GLY A 56 -6.56 15.06 10.04
CA GLY A 56 -6.81 14.59 8.68
C GLY A 56 -5.57 14.08 7.94
N PRO A 57 -4.44 14.83 7.94
CA PRO A 57 -3.19 14.37 7.31
C PRO A 57 -2.67 13.04 7.88
N ILE A 58 -2.77 12.84 9.20
CA ILE A 58 -2.30 11.62 9.86
C ILE A 58 -3.20 10.43 9.48
N ALA A 59 -4.52 10.62 9.46
CA ALA A 59 -5.45 9.57 9.04
C ALA A 59 -5.22 9.15 7.57
N MET A 60 -4.97 10.13 6.69
CA MET A 60 -4.66 9.87 5.28
C MET A 60 -3.33 9.14 5.10
N PHE A 61 -2.30 9.51 5.86
CA PHE A 61 -1.02 8.80 5.90
C PHE A 61 -1.19 7.34 6.34
N GLN A 62 -1.94 7.11 7.42
CA GLN A 62 -2.19 5.75 7.93
C GLN A 62 -2.93 4.90 6.88
N LEU A 63 -3.95 5.45 6.22
CA LEU A 63 -4.69 4.74 5.18
C LEU A 63 -3.82 4.48 3.93
N LYS A 64 -3.00 5.44 3.50
CA LYS A 64 -2.06 5.26 2.39
C LYS A 64 -1.12 4.09 2.66
N TRP A 65 -0.45 4.09 3.82
CA TRP A 65 0.52 3.03 4.13
C TRP A 65 -0.15 1.69 4.41
N ALA A 66 -1.34 1.67 5.00
CA ALA A 66 -2.14 0.45 5.10
C ALA A 66 -2.49 -0.12 3.71
N THR A 67 -2.81 0.74 2.73
CA THR A 67 -3.10 0.32 1.34
C THR A 67 -1.87 -0.27 0.67
N VAL A 68 -0.70 0.38 0.80
CA VAL A 68 0.58 -0.16 0.28
C VAL A 68 0.87 -1.53 0.88
N ILE A 69 0.73 -1.68 2.20
CA ILE A 69 0.95 -2.95 2.88
C ILE A 69 -0.08 -4.00 2.43
N GLU A 70 -1.33 -3.61 2.19
CA GLU A 70 -2.36 -4.52 1.70
C GLU A 70 -2.03 -5.07 0.31
N VAL A 71 -1.35 -4.31 -0.57
CA VAL A 71 -0.83 -4.84 -1.83
C VAL A 71 0.37 -5.76 -1.59
N GLU A 72 1.37 -5.28 -0.85
CA GLU A 72 2.66 -5.97 -0.69
C GLU A 72 2.56 -7.27 0.13
N ARG A 73 1.56 -7.39 1.01
CA ARG A 73 1.29 -8.67 1.70
C ARG A 73 0.85 -9.77 0.73
N PHE A 74 0.44 -9.48 -0.51
CA PHE A 74 0.11 -10.48 -1.54
C PHE A 74 1.11 -10.39 -2.71
N PRO A 75 2.13 -11.27 -2.77
CA PRO A 75 3.22 -11.17 -3.76
C PRO A 75 2.75 -11.17 -5.22
N ASP A 76 1.71 -11.94 -5.54
CA ASP A 76 1.14 -11.98 -6.90
C ASP A 76 0.46 -10.66 -7.27
N THR A 77 -0.29 -10.07 -6.35
CA THR A 77 -0.91 -8.75 -6.55
C THR A 77 0.15 -7.67 -6.70
N ALA A 78 1.19 -7.68 -5.86
CA ALA A 78 2.31 -6.74 -5.97
C ALA A 78 3.07 -6.89 -7.30
N ARG A 79 3.27 -8.13 -7.79
CA ARG A 79 3.88 -8.39 -9.10
C ARG A 79 3.02 -7.89 -10.26
N ARG A 80 1.70 -8.10 -10.21
CA ARG A 80 0.76 -7.56 -11.21
C ARG A 80 0.78 -6.04 -11.24
N LEU A 81 0.71 -5.40 -10.07
CA LEU A 81 0.79 -3.94 -9.96
C LEU A 81 2.07 -3.40 -10.59
N ARG A 82 3.24 -3.95 -10.23
CA ARG A 82 4.52 -3.52 -10.83
C ARG A 82 4.57 -3.72 -12.35
N GLY A 83 4.00 -4.82 -12.84
CA GLY A 83 3.91 -5.08 -14.28
C GLY A 83 3.05 -4.03 -15.00
N ALA A 84 1.89 -3.72 -14.44
CA ALA A 84 0.99 -2.69 -14.96
C ALA A 84 1.61 -1.28 -14.87
N GLU A 85 2.26 -0.93 -13.75
CA GLU A 85 2.98 0.34 -13.60
C GLU A 85 4.11 0.48 -14.64
N HIS A 86 4.85 -0.61 -14.89
CA HIS A 86 5.89 -0.61 -15.91
C HIS A 86 5.32 -0.40 -17.32
N ALA A 87 4.23 -1.08 -17.67
CA ALA A 87 3.53 -0.89 -18.94
C ALA A 87 3.01 0.55 -19.09
N ALA A 88 2.38 1.11 -18.04
CA ALA A 88 1.87 2.48 -18.06
C ALA A 88 2.97 3.55 -18.21
N GLN A 89 4.20 3.26 -17.76
CA GLN A 89 5.37 4.14 -17.91
C GLN A 89 6.07 4.02 -19.27
N THR A 90 5.92 2.90 -19.97
CA THR A 90 6.72 2.58 -21.17
C THR A 90 5.91 2.64 -22.46
N LEU A 91 4.61 2.38 -22.40
CA LEU A 91 3.71 2.41 -23.55
C LEU A 91 3.17 3.81 -23.83
N ASP A 92 2.81 4.05 -25.09
CA ASP A 92 2.11 5.27 -25.47
C ASP A 92 0.67 5.25 -24.94
N LYS A 93 0.12 6.43 -24.63
CA LYS A 93 -1.26 6.57 -24.12
C LYS A 93 -2.32 6.12 -25.11
N GLU A 94 -1.99 6.10 -26.41
CA GLU A 94 -2.87 5.61 -27.47
C GLU A 94 -2.86 4.08 -27.57
N ASP A 95 -1.90 3.39 -26.96
CA ASP A 95 -1.82 1.93 -26.93
C ASP A 95 -2.96 1.33 -26.09
N PRO A 96 -3.75 0.37 -26.63
CA PRO A 96 -4.75 -0.35 -25.85
C PRO A 96 -4.19 -1.03 -24.59
N ALA A 97 -2.94 -1.49 -24.62
CA ALA A 97 -2.28 -2.10 -23.48
C ALA A 97 -1.90 -1.07 -22.40
N TRP A 98 -1.71 0.21 -22.75
CA TRP A 98 -1.56 1.28 -21.76
C TRP A 98 -2.87 1.47 -20.97
N ARG A 99 -4.02 1.45 -21.65
CA ARG A 99 -5.34 1.53 -21.00
C ARG A 99 -5.58 0.35 -20.08
N ALA A 100 -5.31 -0.87 -20.56
CA ALA A 100 -5.43 -2.08 -19.75
C ALA A 100 -4.55 -2.02 -18.49
N ALA A 101 -3.32 -1.49 -18.61
CA ALA A 101 -2.43 -1.30 -17.47
C ALA A 101 -2.98 -0.28 -16.45
N MET A 102 -3.53 0.84 -16.92
CA MET A 102 -4.15 1.84 -16.04
C MET A 102 -5.39 1.29 -15.33
N ASP A 103 -6.21 0.49 -16.02
CA ASP A 103 -7.38 -0.17 -15.43
C ASP A 103 -6.96 -1.18 -14.36
N GLU A 104 -5.91 -1.97 -14.61
CA GLU A 104 -5.38 -2.93 -13.63
C GLU A 104 -4.76 -2.24 -12.40
N ILE A 105 -4.00 -1.15 -12.59
CA ILE A 105 -3.49 -0.34 -11.47
C ILE A 105 -4.66 0.16 -10.61
N ARG A 106 -5.69 0.71 -11.26
CA ARG A 106 -6.87 1.22 -10.56
C ARG A 106 -7.58 0.12 -9.79
N GLU A 107 -7.86 -1.02 -10.42
CA GLU A 107 -8.54 -2.16 -9.78
C GLU A 107 -7.79 -2.62 -8.53
N ILE A 108 -6.47 -2.81 -8.64
CA ILE A 108 -5.64 -3.27 -7.52
C ILE A 108 -5.64 -2.25 -6.39
N MET A 109 -5.46 -0.96 -6.71
CA MET A 109 -5.38 0.09 -5.70
C MET A 109 -6.73 0.37 -5.02
N ASP A 110 -7.84 0.33 -5.76
CA ASP A 110 -9.19 0.50 -5.21
C ASP A 110 -9.53 -0.68 -4.28
N ALA A 111 -9.26 -1.92 -4.71
CA ALA A 111 -9.49 -3.11 -3.89
C ALA A 111 -8.62 -3.13 -2.62
N ALA A 112 -7.33 -2.77 -2.74
CA ALA A 112 -6.43 -2.68 -1.60
C ALA A 112 -6.87 -1.58 -0.62
N ARG A 113 -7.35 -0.44 -1.13
CA ARG A 113 -7.84 0.66 -0.31
C ARG A 113 -9.12 0.30 0.44
N ALA A 114 -10.07 -0.36 -0.20
CA ALA A 114 -11.31 -0.83 0.42
C ALA A 114 -11.00 -1.79 1.60
N ARG A 115 -10.18 -2.81 1.33
CA ARG A 115 -9.71 -3.76 2.34
C ARG A 115 -8.94 -3.09 3.47
N ALA A 116 -8.10 -2.11 3.15
CA ALA A 116 -7.39 -1.32 4.13
C ALA A 116 -8.38 -0.52 4.98
N ALA A 117 -9.39 0.15 4.38
CA ALA A 117 -10.41 0.90 5.10
C ALA A 117 -11.27 0.04 6.04
N GLY A 118 -11.42 -1.25 5.72
CA GLY A 118 -12.24 -2.20 6.48
C GLY A 118 -13.58 -2.53 5.80
N GLU A 119 -13.67 -2.24 4.51
CA GLU A 119 -14.75 -2.62 3.59
C GLU A 119 -14.47 -4.01 2.98
#